data_AF-D9PZE8-F1
#
_entry.id   AF-D9PZE8-F1
#
_cell.length_a   1.000
_cell.length_b   1.000
_cell.length_c   1.000
_cell.angle_alpha   90.00
_cell.angle_beta   90.00
_cell.angle_gamma   90.00
#
_symmetry.space_group_name_H-M   'P 1'
#
loop_
_entity.id
_entity.type
_entity.pdbx_description
1 polymer ?
#
loop_
_entity_poly.entity_id
_entity_poly.type
_entity_poly.pdbx_seq_one_letter_code
_entity_poly.pdbx_strand_id
1 'polypeptide(L)'
;MLLLGVGLRSLGLVGVAVVFFLVGLFLGGFVLAAHGGAGVGLSPGVRASFVNGTPVTPSALERVLRTPRVGIVTPMAMEMAPLLAAMKLAAIVNYSGYTFYVGSIGGTPVVLVRSGEKEYAAVEATTLMDALFNVRAAILSGTAGSRNPYVVPGDVVIGAFVVDKSSIHYHRASLVNSTMAYSETPYSGVEVVNVTPLRGDLVSGFGEAMPSYSNASSYGYGYGVDLSYVYVEYLAASAQLVEIAERAASALSPIPLANVTGLNVSGELVPRVIVGVIGSANQWTEPLSWMAQQNALYETDAGENEGMGFAYVNSRLGIPWVIVRGISDSPWFPSVYIGPTAAEEAANVTIYIVEHLDLNSVSDAPAAFSALSNVSNAAIHGYIVAARAYYLGLRVIGVSYVSQQGQMVNETGPAFEYEYYSEYSYSAAMKDLLVANKVIG
;
A
#
# COMPACT_ATOMS: atom_id res chain seq x y z
N MET A 1 41.25 77.61 -2.18
CA MET A 1 41.80 77.90 -3.53
C MET A 1 40.79 77.34 -4.53
N LEU A 2 40.14 78.25 -5.28
CA LEU A 2 39.16 78.10 -6.38
C LEU A 2 37.82 77.35 -6.06
N LEU A 3 36.61 77.95 -6.15
CA LEU A 3 35.83 78.50 -7.31
C LEU A 3 35.55 77.39 -8.35
N LEU A 4 34.35 77.07 -8.86
CA LEU A 4 33.01 77.66 -9.09
C LEU A 4 31.99 76.48 -9.10
N GLY A 5 30.66 76.53 -8.96
CA GLY A 5 29.63 77.53 -9.26
C GLY A 5 28.52 76.90 -10.14
N VAL A 6 27.28 76.89 -9.61
CA VAL A 6 25.94 76.87 -10.31
C VAL A 6 25.52 75.55 -11.01
N GLY A 7 24.30 75.00 -10.90
CA GLY A 7 23.04 75.43 -10.28
C GLY A 7 21.92 74.35 -10.36
N LEU A 8 20.81 74.65 -9.67
CA LEU A 8 19.60 73.90 -9.33
C LEU A 8 18.95 72.98 -10.41
N ARG A 9 18.32 71.86 -9.98
CA ARG A 9 16.85 71.71 -9.77
C ARG A 9 16.41 70.32 -9.28
N SER A 10 15.77 70.31 -8.09
CA SER A 10 14.62 69.51 -7.61
C SER A 10 14.30 68.10 -8.16
N LEU A 11 14.18 67.11 -7.26
CA LEU A 11 12.98 66.23 -7.13
C LEU A 11 13.06 65.26 -5.92
N GLY A 12 12.09 65.38 -5.01
CA GLY A 12 11.37 64.26 -4.36
C GLY A 12 12.07 63.42 -3.27
N LEU A 13 11.90 63.81 -2.01
CA LEU A 13 11.95 62.88 -0.86
C LEU A 13 10.65 62.05 -0.82
N VAL A 14 10.77 60.73 -0.79
CA VAL A 14 9.67 59.82 -0.40
C VAL A 14 9.91 59.39 1.04
N GLY A 15 9.04 59.85 1.94
CA GLY A 15 9.01 59.49 3.35
C GLY A 15 8.38 58.11 3.57
N VAL A 16 8.98 57.38 4.50
CA VAL A 16 8.59 56.05 5.00
C VAL A 16 7.28 56.14 5.76
N ALA A 17 6.28 55.34 5.36
CA ALA A 17 5.09 55.07 6.16
C ALA A 17 5.16 53.63 6.68
N VAL A 18 5.30 53.50 7.99
CA VAL A 18 5.22 52.23 8.73
C VAL A 18 3.75 51.83 8.81
N VAL A 19 3.38 50.70 8.21
CA VAL A 19 2.07 50.08 8.36
C VAL A 19 2.23 48.80 9.17
N PHE A 20 1.62 48.77 10.35
CA PHE A 20 1.48 47.58 11.18
C PHE A 20 0.62 46.53 10.46
N PHE A 21 1.20 45.38 10.12
CA PHE A 21 0.43 44.19 9.74
C PHE A 21 0.07 43.40 11.01
N LEU A 22 -1.21 43.38 11.33
CA LEU A 22 -1.79 42.40 12.25
C LEU A 22 -1.74 41.03 11.58
N VAL A 23 -0.91 40.14 12.13
CA VAL A 23 -0.85 38.72 11.75
C VAL A 23 -2.08 38.02 12.34
N GLY A 24 -3.08 37.77 11.50
CA GLY A 24 -4.12 36.78 11.77
C GLY A 24 -3.66 35.41 11.28
N LEU A 25 -3.46 34.46 12.20
CA LEU A 25 -3.30 33.04 11.87
C LEU A 25 -4.55 32.56 11.09
N PHE A 26 -4.38 32.18 9.83
CA PHE A 26 -5.32 31.31 9.14
C PHE A 26 -4.64 29.95 8.94
N LEU A 27 -5.04 28.98 9.77
CA LEU A 27 -4.83 27.55 9.51
C LEU A 27 -5.87 27.08 8.49
N GLY A 28 -5.40 26.42 7.42
CA GLY A 28 -6.20 25.51 6.60
C GLY A 28 -7.05 26.18 5.51
N GLY A 29 -6.43 26.47 4.37
CA GLY A 29 -7.13 26.81 3.14
C GLY A 29 -6.33 26.36 1.93
N PHE A 30 -6.73 25.26 1.29
CA PHE A 30 -6.17 24.82 0.02
C PHE A 30 -6.35 25.91 -1.04
N VAL A 31 -5.25 26.38 -1.62
CA VAL A 31 -5.25 27.12 -2.88
C VAL A 31 -4.37 26.35 -3.86
N LEU A 32 -5.02 25.64 -4.79
CA LEU A 32 -4.42 25.32 -6.07
C LEU A 32 -5.23 26.09 -7.14
N ALA A 33 -4.63 27.15 -7.68
CA ALA A 33 -5.02 27.77 -8.96
C ALA A 33 -3.89 27.44 -9.96
N ALA A 34 -4.07 27.21 -11.26
CA ALA A 34 -5.15 27.51 -12.18
C ALA A 34 -5.26 26.35 -13.21
N HIS A 35 -6.44 26.03 -13.76
CA HIS A 35 -6.97 26.62 -14.99
C HIS A 35 -8.50 26.81 -14.93
N GLY A 36 -8.96 28.07 -15.06
CA GLY A 36 -10.29 28.40 -15.60
C GLY A 36 -11.36 28.86 -14.61
N GLY A 37 -11.66 30.17 -14.62
CA GLY A 37 -12.97 30.72 -14.25
C GLY A 37 -13.22 31.01 -12.76
N ALA A 38 -13.27 32.29 -12.41
CA ALA A 38 -13.70 32.76 -11.10
C ALA A 38 -15.20 32.47 -10.88
N GLY A 39 -15.48 31.42 -10.10
CA GLY A 39 -16.78 31.15 -9.49
C GLY A 39 -16.54 30.77 -8.04
N VAL A 40 -17.32 31.34 -7.12
CA VAL A 40 -17.24 31.02 -5.69
C VAL A 40 -17.69 29.56 -5.51
N GLY A 41 -16.76 28.67 -5.17
CA GLY A 41 -17.03 27.27 -4.82
C GLY A 41 -16.36 26.24 -5.74
N LEU A 42 -15.36 25.55 -5.18
CA LEU A 42 -14.61 24.41 -5.73
C LEU A 42 -13.72 24.70 -6.94
N SER A 43 -12.64 23.92 -7.06
CA SER A 43 -11.74 23.99 -8.20
C SER A 43 -12.49 23.63 -9.50
N PRO A 44 -12.07 24.10 -10.68
CA PRO A 44 -12.79 23.96 -11.96
C PRO A 44 -13.03 22.51 -12.47
N GLY A 45 -12.66 21.49 -11.67
CA GLY A 45 -12.70 20.08 -12.06
C GLY A 45 -13.71 19.20 -11.31
N VAL A 46 -14.40 19.66 -10.27
CA VAL A 46 -15.33 18.82 -9.48
C VAL A 46 -16.73 18.88 -10.06
N ARG A 47 -17.29 17.74 -10.48
CA ARG A 47 -18.69 17.61 -10.93
C ARG A 47 -19.43 16.60 -10.04
N ALA A 48 -20.47 17.03 -9.35
CA ALA A 48 -21.23 16.17 -8.43
C ALA A 48 -22.72 16.10 -8.79
N SER A 49 -23.28 14.89 -8.75
CA SER A 49 -24.71 14.62 -8.92
C SER A 49 -25.22 13.64 -7.87
N PHE A 50 -26.46 13.80 -7.43
CA PHE A 50 -27.16 12.75 -6.69
C PHE A 50 -27.45 11.55 -7.61
N VAL A 51 -27.77 10.40 -7.01
CA VAL A 51 -28.07 9.16 -7.77
C VAL A 51 -29.21 9.34 -8.78
N ASN A 52 -30.18 10.20 -8.47
CA ASN A 52 -31.30 10.53 -9.36
C ASN A 52 -30.91 11.52 -10.50
N GLY A 53 -29.62 11.80 -10.69
CA GLY A 53 -29.10 12.69 -11.74
C GLY A 53 -29.21 14.18 -11.42
N THR A 54 -29.80 14.56 -10.29
CA THR A 54 -29.96 15.97 -9.91
C THR A 54 -28.59 16.54 -9.50
N PRO A 55 -28.21 17.74 -9.97
CA PRO A 55 -27.00 18.40 -9.49
C PRO A 55 -27.01 18.59 -7.97
N VAL A 56 -25.86 18.37 -7.33
CA VAL A 56 -25.72 18.59 -5.89
C VAL A 56 -25.60 20.09 -5.61
N THR A 57 -26.43 20.64 -4.72
CA THR A 57 -26.30 22.05 -4.31
C THR A 57 -24.99 22.29 -3.58
N PRO A 58 -24.43 23.51 -3.55
CA PRO A 58 -23.16 23.78 -2.85
C PRO A 58 -23.17 23.34 -1.38
N SER A 59 -24.26 23.58 -0.66
CA SER A 59 -24.41 23.17 0.75
C SER A 59 -24.54 21.65 0.93
N ALA A 60 -25.19 20.96 -0.01
CA ALA A 60 -25.23 19.50 0.01
C ALA A 60 -23.87 18.88 -0.34
N LEU A 61 -23.13 19.51 -1.26
CA LEU A 61 -21.80 19.08 -1.65
C LEU A 61 -20.81 19.27 -0.50
N GLU A 62 -20.87 20.40 0.22
CA GLU A 62 -20.08 20.59 1.43
C GLU A 62 -20.36 19.50 2.48
N ARG A 63 -21.64 19.15 2.72
CA ARG A 63 -21.98 18.01 3.59
C ARG A 63 -21.39 16.70 3.08
N VAL A 64 -21.48 16.43 1.77
CA VAL A 64 -20.89 15.26 1.14
C VAL A 64 -19.38 15.23 1.32
N LEU A 65 -18.65 16.33 1.21
CA LEU A 65 -17.19 16.32 1.34
C LEU A 65 -16.73 16.25 2.80
N ARG A 66 -17.46 16.88 3.74
CA ARG A 66 -17.08 16.96 5.16
C ARG A 66 -17.53 15.80 6.03
N THR A 67 -18.47 14.96 5.59
CA THR A 67 -18.95 13.83 6.41
C THR A 67 -17.83 12.79 6.60
N PRO A 68 -17.42 12.48 7.85
CA PRO A 68 -16.44 11.43 8.16
C PRO A 68 -16.85 10.09 7.54
N ARG A 69 -15.91 9.36 6.93
CA ARG A 69 -16.20 8.11 6.21
C ARG A 69 -15.03 7.15 6.13
N VAL A 70 -15.33 5.91 5.74
CA VAL A 70 -14.33 4.96 5.23
C VAL A 70 -14.07 5.24 3.74
N GLY A 71 -12.81 5.34 3.33
CA GLY A 71 -12.40 5.35 1.93
C GLY A 71 -12.10 3.94 1.45
N ILE A 72 -12.66 3.53 0.32
CA ILE A 72 -12.43 2.21 -0.27
C ILE A 72 -11.87 2.38 -1.68
N VAL A 73 -10.71 1.80 -1.93
CA VAL A 73 -10.03 1.82 -3.22
C VAL A 73 -10.04 0.42 -3.81
N THR A 74 -10.41 0.30 -5.08
CA THR A 74 -10.38 -0.96 -5.83
C THR A 74 -9.70 -0.76 -7.19
N PRO A 75 -8.75 -1.61 -7.62
CA PRO A 75 -8.08 -1.44 -8.91
C PRO A 75 -8.99 -1.61 -10.13
N MET A 76 -9.78 -2.68 -10.17
CA MET A 76 -10.53 -3.12 -11.33
C MET A 76 -12.05 -3.10 -11.14
N ALA A 77 -12.79 -3.15 -12.24
CA ALA A 77 -14.25 -3.07 -12.21
C ALA A 77 -14.91 -4.29 -11.54
N MET A 78 -14.37 -5.50 -11.74
CA MET A 78 -14.86 -6.71 -11.08
C MET A 78 -14.63 -6.70 -9.57
N GLU A 79 -13.59 -6.00 -9.10
CA GLU A 79 -13.30 -5.82 -7.67
C GLU A 79 -14.22 -4.78 -7.03
N MET A 80 -14.57 -3.75 -7.80
CA MET A 80 -15.50 -2.71 -7.37
C MET A 80 -16.95 -3.22 -7.30
N ALA A 81 -17.35 -4.09 -8.22
CA ALA A 81 -18.74 -4.52 -8.40
C ALA A 81 -19.44 -5.04 -7.11
N PRO A 82 -18.89 -6.00 -6.35
CA PRO A 82 -19.54 -6.50 -5.13
C PRO A 82 -19.68 -5.42 -4.05
N LEU A 83 -18.70 -4.53 -3.92
CA LEU A 83 -18.76 -3.40 -2.97
C LEU A 83 -19.83 -2.38 -3.38
N LEU A 84 -19.90 -2.03 -4.65
CA LEU A 84 -20.92 -1.11 -5.16
C LEU A 84 -22.33 -1.69 -5.01
N ALA A 85 -22.50 -3.02 -5.13
CA ALA A 85 -23.77 -3.70 -4.91
C ALA A 85 -24.22 -3.65 -3.43
N ALA A 86 -23.28 -3.70 -2.48
CA ALA A 86 -23.56 -3.56 -1.05
C ALA A 86 -23.84 -2.11 -0.61
N MET A 87 -23.47 -1.12 -1.44
CA MET A 87 -23.64 0.29 -1.12
C MET A 87 -25.07 0.79 -1.31
N LYS A 88 -25.58 1.48 -0.29
CA LYS A 88 -26.68 2.44 -0.48
C LYS A 88 -26.10 3.75 -1.01
N LEU A 89 -26.11 3.91 -2.34
CA LEU A 89 -25.54 5.06 -3.02
C LEU A 89 -26.34 6.35 -2.75
N ALA A 90 -25.64 7.46 -2.49
CA ALA A 90 -26.21 8.78 -2.22
C ALA A 90 -25.81 9.81 -3.28
N ALA A 91 -24.55 9.80 -3.73
CA ALA A 91 -24.04 10.73 -4.73
C ALA A 91 -22.90 10.12 -5.55
N ILE A 92 -22.64 10.73 -6.71
CA ILE A 92 -21.49 10.46 -7.55
C ILE A 92 -20.73 11.77 -7.73
N VAL A 93 -19.43 11.75 -7.45
CA VAL A 93 -18.54 12.90 -7.60
C VAL A 93 -17.45 12.53 -8.59
N ASN A 94 -17.31 13.32 -9.66
CA ASN A 94 -16.24 13.15 -10.63
C ASN A 94 -15.19 14.24 -10.43
N TYR A 95 -13.93 13.83 -10.32
CA TYR A 95 -12.80 14.74 -10.17
C TYR A 95 -11.53 14.15 -10.80
N SER A 96 -10.84 14.96 -11.61
CA SER A 96 -9.60 14.57 -12.30
C SER A 96 -9.68 13.26 -13.09
N GLY A 97 -10.85 12.95 -13.69
CA GLY A 97 -11.07 11.71 -14.43
C GLY A 97 -11.48 10.50 -13.59
N TYR A 98 -11.47 10.61 -12.26
CA TYR A 98 -11.95 9.57 -11.35
C TYR A 98 -13.42 9.79 -11.00
N THR A 99 -14.14 8.67 -10.82
CA THR A 99 -15.53 8.65 -10.34
C THR A 99 -15.54 8.09 -8.92
N PHE A 100 -15.97 8.93 -7.97
CA PHE A 100 -16.15 8.60 -6.57
C PHE A 100 -17.63 8.34 -6.28
N TYR A 101 -17.93 7.13 -5.82
CA TYR A 101 -19.27 6.71 -5.43
C TYR A 101 -19.41 6.94 -3.92
N VAL A 102 -20.33 7.81 -3.54
CA VAL A 102 -20.54 8.22 -2.15
C VAL A 102 -21.84 7.65 -1.63
N GLY A 103 -21.81 6.99 -0.47
CA GLY A 103 -22.99 6.35 0.11
C GLY A 103 -22.71 5.80 1.50
N SER A 104 -23.31 4.65 1.79
CA SER A 104 -23.08 3.91 3.04
C SER A 104 -23.16 2.40 2.82
N ILE A 105 -22.42 1.62 3.62
CA ILE A 105 -22.54 0.16 3.77
C ILE A 105 -22.87 -0.10 5.25
N GLY A 106 -23.89 -0.92 5.55
CA GLY A 106 -24.35 -1.16 6.93
C GLY A 106 -24.73 0.10 7.73
N GLY A 107 -24.99 1.23 7.05
CA GLY A 107 -25.22 2.53 7.68
C GLY A 107 -23.95 3.36 7.93
N THR A 108 -22.76 2.76 7.83
CA THR A 108 -21.47 3.46 7.91
C THR A 108 -21.22 4.25 6.62
N PRO A 109 -20.94 5.57 6.67
CA PRO A 109 -20.60 6.35 5.48
C PRO A 109 -19.34 5.86 4.77
N VAL A 110 -19.40 5.74 3.44
CA VAL A 110 -18.29 5.29 2.60
C VAL A 110 -18.12 6.16 1.35
N VAL A 111 -16.89 6.23 0.85
CA VAL A 111 -16.57 6.62 -0.52
C VAL A 111 -15.81 5.48 -1.20
N LEU A 112 -16.24 5.09 -2.40
CA LEU A 112 -15.65 4.03 -3.19
C LEU A 112 -15.12 4.60 -4.50
N VAL A 113 -13.88 4.26 -4.86
CA VAL A 113 -13.25 4.67 -6.12
C VAL A 113 -12.57 3.49 -6.80
N ARG A 114 -12.70 3.43 -8.12
CA ARG A 114 -11.87 2.55 -8.95
C ARG A 114 -10.59 3.29 -9.32
N SER A 115 -9.42 2.83 -8.82
CA SER A 115 -8.14 3.47 -9.11
C SER A 115 -7.64 3.17 -10.52
N GLY A 116 -7.90 1.98 -11.05
CA GLY A 116 -7.06 1.40 -12.10
C GLY A 116 -5.91 0.60 -11.50
N GLU A 117 -5.30 -0.23 -12.33
CA GLU A 117 -4.16 -1.06 -11.95
C GLU A 117 -2.89 -0.22 -11.83
N LYS A 118 -1.94 -0.75 -11.05
CA LYS A 118 -0.59 -0.24 -10.78
C LYS A 118 -0.52 0.86 -9.72
N GLU A 119 0.65 0.95 -9.09
CA GLU A 119 0.87 1.76 -7.89
C GLU A 119 0.60 3.23 -8.13
N TYR A 120 0.99 3.78 -9.28
CA TYR A 120 0.78 5.18 -9.62
C TYR A 120 -0.72 5.53 -9.71
N ALA A 121 -1.55 4.62 -10.22
CA ALA A 121 -3.00 4.83 -10.30
C ALA A 121 -3.64 4.77 -8.90
N ALA A 122 -3.20 3.83 -8.06
CA ALA A 122 -3.61 3.74 -6.67
C ALA A 122 -3.20 4.98 -5.86
N VAL A 123 -1.97 5.47 -6.03
CA VAL A 123 -1.46 6.69 -5.37
C VAL A 123 -2.31 7.90 -5.74
N GLU A 124 -2.58 8.11 -7.04
CA GLU A 124 -3.38 9.25 -7.50
C GLU A 124 -4.81 9.17 -6.96
N ALA A 125 -5.49 8.02 -7.14
CA ALA A 125 -6.87 7.85 -6.68
C ALA A 125 -7.01 8.04 -5.16
N THR A 126 -6.08 7.48 -4.38
CA THR A 126 -6.06 7.60 -2.91
C THR A 126 -5.81 9.04 -2.48
N THR A 127 -4.81 9.70 -3.07
CA THR A 127 -4.50 11.11 -2.77
C THR A 127 -5.69 12.02 -3.05
N LEU A 128 -6.36 11.81 -4.19
CA LEU A 128 -7.56 12.56 -4.56
C LEU A 128 -8.73 12.28 -3.62
N MET A 129 -8.90 11.02 -3.21
CA MET A 129 -9.94 10.61 -2.26
C MET A 129 -9.74 11.31 -0.91
N ASP A 130 -8.53 11.26 -0.36
CA ASP A 130 -8.22 11.81 0.96
C ASP A 130 -8.23 13.35 0.96
N ALA A 131 -7.86 13.98 -0.16
CA ALA A 131 -7.92 15.43 -0.29
C ALA A 131 -9.35 15.97 -0.38
N LEU A 132 -10.30 15.18 -0.87
CA LEU A 132 -11.67 15.63 -1.14
C LEU A 132 -12.66 15.20 -0.07
N PHE A 133 -12.56 13.97 0.41
CA PHE A 133 -13.53 13.36 1.30
C PHE A 133 -12.89 13.20 2.67
N ASN A 134 -13.58 13.59 3.74
CA ASN A 134 -13.10 13.45 5.12
C ASN A 134 -12.93 11.97 5.52
N VAL A 135 -11.89 11.32 4.99
CA VAL A 135 -11.56 9.91 5.19
C VAL A 135 -10.97 9.74 6.59
N ARG A 136 -11.49 8.74 7.32
CA ARG A 136 -11.07 8.40 8.69
C ARG A 136 -10.40 7.04 8.81
N ALA A 137 -10.63 6.18 7.82
CA ALA A 137 -9.98 4.89 7.63
C ALA A 137 -10.00 4.58 6.13
N ALA A 138 -8.98 3.90 5.63
CA ALA A 138 -8.90 3.52 4.23
C ALA A 138 -8.75 2.00 4.07
N ILE A 139 -9.39 1.42 3.06
CA ILE A 139 -9.30 0.01 2.73
C ILE A 139 -8.97 -0.13 1.24
N LEU A 140 -7.90 -0.87 0.94
CA LEU A 140 -7.62 -1.30 -0.41
C LEU A 140 -8.14 -2.73 -0.59
N SER A 141 -9.22 -2.89 -1.35
CA SER A 141 -9.86 -4.18 -1.61
C SER A 141 -9.59 -4.63 -3.04
N GLY A 142 -9.33 -5.91 -3.23
CA GLY A 142 -9.06 -6.45 -4.56
C GLY A 142 -8.55 -7.88 -4.53
N THR A 143 -8.00 -8.31 -5.65
CA THR A 143 -7.45 -9.64 -5.90
C THR A 143 -5.93 -9.64 -5.84
N ALA A 144 -5.33 -10.79 -5.56
CA ALA A 144 -3.89 -11.02 -5.63
C ALA A 144 -3.57 -12.46 -6.04
N GLY A 145 -2.35 -12.66 -6.52
CA GLY A 145 -1.80 -14.00 -6.72
C GLY A 145 -1.15 -14.53 -5.44
N SER A 146 -1.26 -15.83 -5.18
CA SER A 146 -0.62 -16.46 -4.03
C SER A 146 0.92 -16.40 -4.13
N ARG A 147 1.55 -16.11 -2.99
CA ARG A 147 3.02 -16.07 -2.82
C ARG A 147 3.51 -17.08 -1.78
N ASN A 148 2.60 -17.89 -1.26
CA ASN A 148 2.83 -18.80 -0.17
C ASN A 148 2.10 -20.12 -0.50
N PRO A 149 2.79 -21.28 -0.49
CA PRO A 149 2.17 -22.57 -0.83
C PRO A 149 0.99 -22.94 0.09
N TYR A 150 0.96 -22.39 1.31
CA TYR A 150 -0.12 -22.58 2.29
C TYR A 150 -1.33 -21.68 2.02
N VAL A 151 -1.25 -20.71 1.10
CA VAL A 151 -2.30 -19.75 0.72
C VAL A 151 -2.86 -20.15 -0.65
N VAL A 152 -4.13 -20.50 -0.72
CA VAL A 152 -4.73 -21.09 -1.93
C VAL A 152 -5.80 -20.19 -2.55
N PRO A 153 -6.13 -20.35 -3.84
CA PRO A 153 -7.20 -19.59 -4.47
C PRO A 153 -8.50 -19.68 -3.65
N GLY A 154 -9.08 -18.52 -3.35
CA GLY A 154 -10.28 -18.39 -2.54
C GLY A 154 -10.02 -17.88 -1.13
N ASP A 155 -8.84 -18.15 -0.54
CA ASP A 155 -8.43 -17.52 0.72
C ASP A 155 -8.40 -15.99 0.56
N VAL A 156 -8.49 -15.27 1.68
CA VAL A 156 -8.33 -13.82 1.75
C VAL A 156 -7.13 -13.48 2.64
N VAL A 157 -6.14 -12.78 2.09
CA VAL A 157 -4.98 -12.28 2.83
C VAL A 157 -5.23 -10.85 3.28
N ILE A 158 -5.06 -10.60 4.58
CA ILE A 158 -5.09 -9.28 5.21
C ILE A 158 -3.64 -8.82 5.36
N GLY A 159 -3.30 -7.74 4.68
CA GLY A 159 -1.98 -7.15 4.76
C GLY A 159 -1.79 -6.43 6.09
N ALA A 160 -1.25 -7.13 7.09
CA ALA A 160 -0.73 -6.49 8.30
C ALA A 160 0.51 -5.66 7.98
N PHE A 161 1.27 -6.09 6.98
CA PHE A 161 2.42 -5.38 6.43
C PHE A 161 2.36 -5.38 4.91
N VAL A 162 2.97 -4.36 4.30
CA VAL A 162 3.21 -4.30 2.86
C VAL A 162 4.65 -3.93 2.57
N VAL A 163 5.23 -4.59 1.57
CA VAL A 163 6.59 -4.40 1.09
C VAL A 163 6.59 -4.08 -0.40
N ASP A 164 7.57 -3.29 -0.84
CA ASP A 164 7.85 -3.10 -2.27
C ASP A 164 8.74 -4.24 -2.78
N LYS A 165 8.16 -5.19 -3.52
CA LYS A 165 8.89 -6.32 -4.11
C LYS A 165 9.57 -5.98 -5.44
N SER A 166 9.49 -4.73 -5.91
CA SER A 166 10.21 -4.27 -7.10
C SER A 166 11.69 -4.01 -6.80
N SER A 167 12.04 -3.79 -5.54
CA SER A 167 13.37 -3.43 -5.08
C SER A 167 14.33 -4.61 -4.86
N ILE A 168 14.40 -5.55 -5.80
CA ILE A 168 15.29 -6.71 -5.67
C ILE A 168 16.73 -6.30 -5.98
N HIS A 169 17.57 -6.25 -4.95
CA HIS A 169 19.00 -6.01 -5.10
C HIS A 169 19.73 -7.36 -5.21
N TYR A 170 20.10 -7.72 -6.43
CA TYR A 170 20.87 -8.93 -6.71
C TYR A 170 22.31 -8.71 -6.27
N HIS A 171 22.58 -8.95 -4.98
CA HIS A 171 23.95 -9.08 -4.49
C HIS A 171 24.60 -10.26 -5.19
N ARG A 172 25.37 -9.99 -6.25
CA ARG A 172 26.22 -10.98 -6.90
C ARG A 172 27.18 -11.45 -5.83
N ALA A 173 26.98 -12.68 -5.36
CA ALA A 173 27.81 -13.24 -4.31
C ALA A 173 29.28 -13.05 -4.72
N SER A 174 30.06 -12.37 -3.89
CA SER A 174 31.52 -12.29 -3.99
C SER A 174 32.17 -13.66 -3.69
N LEU A 175 31.52 -14.75 -4.10
CA LEU A 175 31.90 -16.12 -3.78
C LEU A 175 32.83 -16.75 -4.82
N VAL A 176 33.63 -15.94 -5.51
CA VAL A 176 34.83 -16.43 -6.20
C VAL A 176 35.83 -15.30 -6.36
N ASN A 177 36.66 -15.09 -5.33
CA ASN A 177 38.00 -14.48 -5.41
C ASN A 177 38.16 -13.40 -6.50
N SER A 178 37.30 -12.37 -6.50
CA SER A 178 37.39 -11.30 -7.48
C SER A 178 37.81 -10.04 -6.76
N THR A 179 38.92 -9.48 -7.21
CA THR A 179 39.44 -8.15 -6.86
C THR A 179 38.52 -7.00 -7.31
N MET A 180 37.29 -7.31 -7.75
CA MET A 180 36.24 -6.34 -8.06
C MET A 180 35.21 -6.32 -6.94
N ALA A 181 35.43 -5.45 -5.96
CA ALA A 181 34.53 -5.16 -4.86
C ALA A 181 33.32 -4.30 -5.27
N TYR A 182 32.67 -4.61 -6.41
CA TYR A 182 31.39 -3.99 -6.72
C TYR A 182 30.27 -4.79 -6.05
N SER A 183 29.97 -4.42 -4.81
CA SER A 183 28.68 -4.74 -4.18
C SER A 183 27.79 -3.54 -4.43
N GLU A 184 26.64 -3.74 -5.07
CA GLU A 184 25.56 -2.76 -4.97
C GLU A 184 25.26 -2.54 -3.49
N THR A 185 24.99 -1.29 -3.11
CA THR A 185 24.49 -0.99 -1.77
C THR A 185 23.15 -1.70 -1.60
N PRO A 186 22.85 -2.27 -0.43
CA PRO A 186 21.51 -2.77 -0.16
C PRO A 186 20.53 -1.61 -0.34
N TYR A 187 19.57 -1.73 -1.26
CA TYR A 187 18.46 -0.78 -1.26
C TYR A 187 17.57 -1.09 -0.10
N SER A 188 17.25 -0.04 0.61
CA SER A 188 16.77 -0.11 1.98
C SER A 188 15.30 0.34 2.04
N GLY A 189 14.56 0.16 0.96
CA GLY A 189 13.13 0.48 0.87
C GLY A 189 12.84 1.85 0.25
N VAL A 190 11.56 2.20 0.23
CA VAL A 190 11.07 3.42 -0.42
C VAL A 190 11.49 4.65 0.37
N GLU A 191 12.08 5.65 -0.29
CA GLU A 191 12.44 6.92 0.35
C GLU A 191 11.18 7.75 0.61
N VAL A 192 11.00 8.18 1.85
CA VAL A 192 9.83 8.93 2.30
C VAL A 192 10.24 10.16 3.07
N VAL A 193 9.48 11.24 2.92
CA VAL A 193 9.67 12.45 3.75
C VAL A 193 9.27 12.12 5.20
N ASN A 194 10.14 12.35 6.16
CA ASN A 194 9.95 12.09 7.59
C ASN A 194 9.19 13.23 8.30
N VAL A 195 7.98 13.55 7.85
CA VAL A 195 7.13 14.62 8.46
C VAL A 195 5.92 14.09 9.23
N THR A 196 5.67 12.79 9.17
CA THR A 196 4.60 12.08 9.89
C THR A 196 5.27 10.91 10.59
N PRO A 197 4.98 10.64 11.87
CA PRO A 197 5.57 9.51 12.57
C PRO A 197 5.33 8.23 11.79
N LEU A 198 6.41 7.52 11.50
CA LEU A 198 6.35 6.15 10.98
C LEU A 198 5.93 5.23 12.13
N ARG A 199 4.93 4.39 11.89
CA ARG A 199 4.17 3.66 12.92
C ARG A 199 4.40 2.18 12.73
N GLY A 200 5.30 1.60 13.51
CA GLY A 200 5.65 0.18 13.37
C GLY A 200 6.37 -0.17 12.06
N ASP A 201 6.55 0.79 11.16
CA ASP A 201 7.28 0.66 9.89
C ASP A 201 8.76 0.37 10.13
N LEU A 202 9.37 -0.41 9.23
CA LEU A 202 10.81 -0.65 9.29
C LEU A 202 11.58 0.44 8.56
N VAL A 203 12.19 1.32 9.35
CA VAL A 203 13.15 2.32 8.88
C VAL A 203 14.55 1.74 8.89
N SER A 204 15.18 1.74 7.73
CA SER A 204 16.50 1.17 7.49
C SER A 204 17.61 2.22 7.44
N GLY A 205 17.25 3.50 7.24
CA GLY A 205 18.19 4.60 7.15
C GLY A 205 17.54 5.94 6.83
N PHE A 206 18.40 6.93 6.57
CA PHE A 206 18.03 8.31 6.23
C PHE A 206 18.46 8.65 4.81
N GLY A 207 17.76 9.58 4.18
CA GLY A 207 18.01 10.02 2.81
C GLY A 207 19.30 10.85 2.65
N GLU A 208 19.65 11.16 1.41
CA GLU A 208 20.83 11.98 1.08
C GLU A 208 20.57 13.48 1.32
N ALA A 209 21.57 14.21 1.84
CA ALA A 209 21.47 15.64 2.12
C ALA A 209 21.31 16.49 0.86
N MET A 210 20.10 17.00 0.60
CA MET A 210 19.72 17.80 -0.58
C MET A 210 20.73 18.89 -1.02
N PRO A 211 20.83 19.18 -2.33
CA PRO A 211 21.66 20.28 -2.83
C PRO A 211 21.11 21.63 -2.36
N SER A 212 22.03 22.55 -2.06
CA SER A 212 21.74 23.97 -1.96
C SER A 212 22.07 24.67 -3.27
N TYR A 213 21.50 25.85 -3.49
CA TYR A 213 21.87 26.68 -4.64
C TYR A 213 23.39 26.94 -4.72
N SER A 214 24.07 27.02 -3.58
CA SER A 214 25.51 27.30 -3.51
C SER A 214 26.40 26.09 -3.82
N ASN A 215 25.91 24.85 -3.68
CA ASN A 215 26.70 23.64 -3.95
C ASN A 215 26.19 22.84 -5.17
N ALA A 216 25.08 23.26 -5.81
CA ALA A 216 24.45 22.54 -6.92
C ALA A 216 25.42 22.25 -8.08
N SER A 217 26.35 23.15 -8.36
CA SER A 217 27.36 22.96 -9.42
C SER A 217 28.47 21.96 -9.07
N SER A 218 28.58 21.53 -7.82
CA SER A 218 29.60 20.57 -7.34
C SER A 218 29.02 19.36 -6.59
N TYR A 219 27.69 19.22 -6.52
CA TYR A 219 26.97 18.39 -5.54
C TYR A 219 27.34 16.89 -5.50
N GLY A 220 27.83 16.30 -6.59
CA GLY A 220 28.35 14.92 -6.59
C GLY A 220 27.37 13.88 -6.03
N TYR A 221 27.88 12.87 -5.29
CA TYR A 221 27.11 11.81 -4.62
C TYR A 221 26.62 12.22 -3.21
N GLY A 222 26.27 13.50 -3.03
CA GLY A 222 25.80 14.03 -1.76
C GLY A 222 26.91 14.39 -0.77
N TYR A 223 26.60 15.30 0.16
CA TYR A 223 27.53 15.80 1.18
C TYR A 223 27.14 15.42 2.62
N GLY A 224 26.22 14.48 2.79
CA GLY A 224 25.75 14.08 4.12
C GLY A 224 24.38 13.40 4.07
N VAL A 225 23.72 13.41 5.22
CA VAL A 225 22.44 12.76 5.48
C VAL A 225 21.35 13.81 5.72
N ASP A 226 20.18 13.64 5.08
CA ASP A 226 18.97 14.41 5.40
C ASP A 226 18.08 13.60 6.35
N LEU A 227 17.96 14.06 7.60
CA LEU A 227 17.09 13.42 8.59
C LEU A 227 15.59 13.65 8.32
N SER A 228 15.27 14.53 7.38
CA SER A 228 13.92 14.81 6.88
C SER A 228 13.45 13.77 5.87
N TYR A 229 14.32 12.84 5.46
CA TYR A 229 13.98 11.71 4.60
C TYR A 229 14.46 10.41 5.24
N VAL A 230 13.69 9.34 5.06
CA VAL A 230 14.01 8.01 5.57
C VAL A 230 13.67 6.95 4.54
N TYR A 231 14.41 5.85 4.55
CA TYR A 231 14.08 4.68 3.72
C TYR A 231 13.23 3.71 4.54
N VAL A 232 12.12 3.28 3.96
CA VAL A 232 11.12 2.41 4.61
C VAL A 232 11.00 1.09 3.84
N GLU A 233 11.36 -0.01 4.49
CA GLU A 233 11.38 -1.34 3.88
C GLU A 233 10.00 -2.01 3.89
N TYR A 234 9.20 -1.76 4.92
CA TYR A 234 7.80 -2.14 4.96
C TYR A 234 6.96 -1.09 5.70
N LEU A 235 5.68 -1.03 5.35
CA LEU A 235 4.68 -0.24 6.08
C LEU A 235 3.73 -1.15 6.85
N ALA A 236 3.40 -0.78 8.09
CA ALA A 236 2.48 -1.53 8.93
C ALA A 236 1.05 -0.95 8.88
N ALA A 237 0.05 -1.82 8.71
CA ALA A 237 -1.36 -1.45 8.72
C ALA A 237 -1.86 -1.11 10.13
N SER A 238 -3.08 -0.61 10.25
CA SER A 238 -3.74 -0.42 11.55
C SER A 238 -4.07 -1.77 12.20
N ALA A 239 -3.59 -2.01 13.41
CA ALA A 239 -3.88 -3.20 14.21
C ALA A 239 -5.40 -3.40 14.40
N GLN A 240 -6.13 -2.32 14.68
CA GLN A 240 -7.58 -2.38 14.84
C GLN A 240 -8.28 -2.89 13.57
N LEU A 241 -7.88 -2.39 12.39
CA LEU A 241 -8.49 -2.81 11.13
C LEU A 241 -8.12 -4.27 10.79
N VAL A 242 -6.88 -4.69 11.07
CA VAL A 242 -6.44 -6.08 10.92
C VAL A 242 -7.25 -7.02 11.83
N GLU A 243 -7.42 -6.68 13.11
CA GLU A 243 -8.19 -7.48 14.08
C GLU A 243 -9.67 -7.61 13.71
N ILE A 244 -10.28 -6.56 13.15
CA ILE A 244 -11.65 -6.62 12.65
C ILE A 244 -11.72 -7.52 11.42
N ALA A 245 -10.78 -7.36 10.48
CA ALA A 245 -10.74 -8.16 9.26
C ALA A 245 -10.58 -9.65 9.53
N GLU A 246 -9.75 -10.04 10.51
CA GLU A 246 -9.53 -11.44 10.90
C GLU A 246 -10.83 -12.13 11.35
N ARG A 247 -11.74 -11.38 11.98
CA ARG A 247 -13.05 -11.90 12.44
C ARG A 247 -14.05 -12.11 11.31
N ALA A 248 -13.73 -11.68 10.09
CA ALA A 248 -14.60 -11.82 8.92
C ALA A 248 -14.61 -13.24 8.31
N ALA A 249 -13.92 -14.21 8.90
CA ALA A 249 -13.88 -15.59 8.39
C ALA A 249 -15.28 -16.21 8.19
N SER A 250 -16.26 -15.85 9.02
CA SER A 250 -17.64 -16.32 8.86
C SER A 250 -18.40 -15.67 7.69
N ALA A 251 -17.84 -14.62 7.08
CA ALA A 251 -18.41 -13.96 5.91
C ALA A 251 -17.97 -14.60 4.58
N LEU A 252 -17.04 -15.56 4.63
CA LEU A 252 -16.53 -16.23 3.44
C LEU A 252 -17.40 -17.41 3.03
N SER A 253 -17.52 -17.67 1.71
CA SER A 253 -18.33 -18.76 1.18
C SER A 253 -17.49 -19.97 0.78
N PRO A 254 -17.96 -21.22 0.97
CA PRO A 254 -17.30 -22.40 0.44
C PRO A 254 -17.13 -22.33 -1.08
N ILE A 255 -15.97 -22.79 -1.57
CA ILE A 255 -15.62 -22.76 -3.00
C ILE A 255 -15.41 -24.20 -3.49
N PRO A 256 -15.93 -24.60 -4.66
CA PRO A 256 -15.67 -25.92 -5.22
C PRO A 256 -14.18 -26.23 -5.31
N LEU A 257 -13.75 -27.39 -4.83
CA LEU A 257 -12.33 -27.77 -4.77
C LEU A 257 -11.68 -27.81 -6.18
N ALA A 258 -12.47 -28.14 -7.20
CA ALA A 258 -12.03 -28.06 -8.60
C ALA A 258 -11.64 -26.63 -9.02
N ASN A 259 -12.30 -25.60 -8.49
CA ASN A 259 -11.98 -24.21 -8.77
C ASN A 259 -10.70 -23.75 -8.06
N VAL A 260 -10.36 -24.37 -6.92
CA VAL A 260 -9.15 -24.07 -6.15
C VAL A 260 -7.92 -24.76 -6.74
N THR A 261 -8.09 -26.01 -7.17
CA THR A 261 -6.97 -26.89 -7.56
C THR A 261 -6.80 -26.99 -9.07
N GLY A 262 -7.83 -26.71 -9.86
CA GLY A 262 -7.87 -26.96 -11.30
C GLY A 262 -7.97 -28.45 -11.67
N LEU A 263 -8.12 -29.32 -10.67
CA LEU A 263 -8.21 -30.77 -10.85
C LEU A 263 -9.67 -31.23 -10.96
N ASN A 264 -9.88 -32.39 -11.58
CA ASN A 264 -11.19 -33.03 -11.63
C ASN A 264 -11.48 -33.77 -10.29
N VAL A 265 -11.77 -32.99 -9.25
CA VAL A 265 -12.03 -33.45 -7.88
C VAL A 265 -13.37 -32.90 -7.38
N SER A 266 -14.08 -33.68 -6.56
CA SER A 266 -15.29 -33.25 -5.85
C SER A 266 -14.95 -32.63 -4.49
N GLY A 267 -15.95 -31.98 -3.89
CA GLY A 267 -15.84 -31.37 -2.57
C GLY A 267 -15.70 -29.85 -2.63
N GLU A 268 -15.70 -29.23 -1.45
CA GLU A 268 -15.57 -27.79 -1.27
C GLU A 268 -14.41 -27.46 -0.33
N LEU A 269 -13.73 -26.36 -0.61
CA LEU A 269 -12.79 -25.71 0.28
C LEU A 269 -13.54 -24.63 1.07
N VAL A 270 -13.34 -24.59 2.38
CA VAL A 270 -13.72 -23.41 3.18
C VAL A 270 -12.56 -22.41 3.15
N PRO A 271 -12.74 -21.22 2.57
CA PRO A 271 -11.71 -20.19 2.58
C PRO A 271 -11.35 -19.72 3.98
N ARG A 272 -10.15 -19.20 4.13
CA ARG A 272 -9.67 -18.60 5.39
C ARG A 272 -9.39 -17.12 5.19
N VAL A 273 -9.50 -16.39 6.29
CA VAL A 273 -8.82 -15.10 6.45
C VAL A 273 -7.43 -15.37 7.02
N ILE A 274 -6.39 -14.87 6.36
CA ILE A 274 -4.99 -15.06 6.73
C ILE A 274 -4.37 -13.69 6.93
N VAL A 275 -3.86 -13.42 8.12
CA VAL A 275 -3.11 -12.20 8.40
C VAL A 275 -1.66 -12.42 7.95
N GLY A 276 -1.21 -11.63 6.98
CA GLY A 276 0.04 -11.85 6.28
C GLY A 276 0.69 -10.58 5.75
N VAL A 277 1.68 -10.77 4.88
CA VAL A 277 2.46 -9.71 4.25
C VAL A 277 2.10 -9.60 2.76
N ILE A 278 1.78 -8.39 2.30
CA ILE A 278 1.50 -8.10 0.87
C ILE A 278 2.78 -7.67 0.16
N GLY A 279 3.11 -8.31 -0.96
CA GLY A 279 4.17 -7.90 -1.86
C GLY A 279 3.63 -7.08 -3.04
N SER A 280 3.83 -5.77 -3.02
CA SER A 280 3.41 -4.85 -4.09
C SER A 280 4.55 -4.62 -5.07
N ALA A 281 4.28 -4.68 -6.37
CA ALA A 281 5.17 -4.18 -7.41
C ALA A 281 4.39 -3.99 -8.70
N ASN A 282 4.90 -3.20 -9.66
CA ASN A 282 4.29 -3.07 -11.00
C ASN A 282 4.54 -4.29 -11.92
N GLN A 283 4.49 -5.51 -11.37
CA GLN A 283 4.81 -6.75 -12.05
C GLN A 283 3.96 -7.92 -11.54
N TRP A 284 3.34 -8.63 -12.48
CA TRP A 284 2.84 -9.99 -12.25
C TRP A 284 4.00 -10.97 -12.26
N THR A 285 4.10 -11.78 -11.21
CA THR A 285 5.20 -12.73 -11.02
C THR A 285 4.63 -14.11 -10.76
N GLU A 286 4.67 -14.97 -11.77
CA GLU A 286 4.16 -16.35 -11.70
C GLU A 286 5.26 -17.43 -11.57
N PRO A 287 6.45 -17.33 -12.20
CA PRO A 287 7.43 -18.40 -12.10
C PRO A 287 7.91 -18.62 -10.66
N LEU A 288 7.77 -19.86 -10.15
CA LEU A 288 8.18 -20.25 -8.80
C LEU A 288 9.64 -19.85 -8.49
N SER A 289 10.54 -19.93 -9.47
CA SER A 289 11.94 -19.53 -9.31
C SER A 289 12.12 -18.02 -9.05
N TRP A 290 11.26 -17.17 -9.61
CA TRP A 290 11.31 -15.73 -9.36
C TRP A 290 10.65 -15.40 -8.03
N MET A 291 9.57 -16.08 -7.69
CA MET A 291 8.96 -15.93 -6.37
C MET A 291 9.92 -16.34 -5.25
N ALA A 292 10.65 -17.45 -5.44
CA ALA A 292 11.70 -17.87 -4.53
C ALA A 292 12.77 -16.77 -4.37
N GLN A 293 13.12 -16.02 -5.41
CA GLN A 293 14.08 -14.93 -5.28
C GLN A 293 13.50 -13.74 -4.51
N GLN A 294 12.27 -13.34 -4.81
CA GLN A 294 11.59 -12.25 -4.11
C GLN A 294 11.34 -12.58 -2.64
N ASN A 295 10.87 -13.79 -2.33
CA ASN A 295 10.52 -14.17 -0.97
C ASN A 295 11.72 -14.34 -0.05
N ALA A 296 12.91 -14.66 -0.59
CA ALA A 296 14.14 -14.69 0.18
C ALA A 296 14.51 -13.31 0.75
N LEU A 297 14.05 -12.23 0.11
CA LEU A 297 14.16 -10.87 0.65
C LEU A 297 12.89 -10.45 1.38
N TYR A 298 11.72 -10.86 0.90
CA TYR A 298 10.41 -10.32 1.29
C TYR A 298 9.41 -11.45 1.52
N GLU A 299 9.24 -11.89 2.77
CA GLU A 299 8.40 -13.05 3.13
C GLU A 299 6.89 -12.76 2.96
N THR A 300 6.45 -12.74 1.70
CA THR A 300 5.12 -12.30 1.27
C THR A 300 4.15 -13.48 1.08
N ASP A 301 2.89 -13.24 1.38
CA ASP A 301 1.80 -14.23 1.30
C ASP A 301 0.91 -14.03 0.06
N ALA A 302 0.79 -12.78 -0.39
CA ALA A 302 0.06 -12.42 -1.60
C ALA A 302 0.81 -11.33 -2.39
N GLY A 303 0.75 -11.42 -3.72
CA GLY A 303 1.46 -10.54 -4.64
C GLY A 303 0.49 -9.78 -5.54
N GLU A 304 0.62 -8.46 -5.58
CA GLU A 304 -0.29 -7.54 -6.27
C GLU A 304 0.46 -6.28 -6.75
N ASN A 305 -0.26 -5.24 -7.21
CA ASN A 305 0.36 -4.11 -7.90
C ASN A 305 -0.06 -2.72 -7.38
N GLU A 306 -0.72 -2.58 -6.24
CA GLU A 306 -1.27 -1.29 -5.76
C GLU A 306 -0.98 -1.00 -4.28
N GLY A 307 -0.69 -2.04 -3.50
CA GLY A 307 -0.67 -2.03 -2.05
C GLY A 307 0.32 -1.04 -1.45
N MET A 308 1.56 -1.01 -1.95
CA MET A 308 2.59 -0.13 -1.40
C MET A 308 2.25 1.33 -1.69
N GLY A 309 1.77 1.66 -2.89
CA GLY A 309 1.36 3.01 -3.25
C GLY A 309 0.19 3.53 -2.41
N PHE A 310 -0.83 2.69 -2.21
CA PHE A 310 -1.96 2.99 -1.34
C PHE A 310 -1.53 3.20 0.12
N ALA A 311 -0.74 2.27 0.67
CA ALA A 311 -0.26 2.34 2.04
C ALA A 311 0.65 3.55 2.26
N TYR A 312 1.49 3.88 1.28
CA TYR A 312 2.35 5.06 1.30
C TYR A 312 1.52 6.33 1.52
N VAL A 313 0.51 6.57 0.67
CA VAL A 313 -0.33 7.79 0.77
C VAL A 313 -1.00 7.89 2.14
N ASN A 314 -1.68 6.83 2.57
CA ASN A 314 -2.42 6.82 3.82
C ASN A 314 -1.50 7.01 5.04
N SER A 315 -0.34 6.34 5.05
CA SER A 315 0.66 6.49 6.12
C SER A 315 1.20 7.91 6.18
N ARG A 316 1.45 8.55 5.02
CA ARG A 316 1.90 9.95 4.97
C ARG A 316 0.83 10.91 5.49
N LEU A 317 -0.45 10.66 5.21
CA LEU A 317 -1.58 11.48 5.64
C LEU A 317 -2.06 11.14 7.07
N GLY A 318 -1.49 10.11 7.71
CA GLY A 318 -1.87 9.67 9.05
C GLY A 318 -3.24 8.99 9.11
N ILE A 319 -3.76 8.51 7.97
CA ILE A 319 -5.04 7.81 7.85
C ILE A 319 -4.81 6.32 8.17
N PRO A 320 -5.48 5.75 9.18
CA PRO A 320 -5.43 4.31 9.44
C PRO A 320 -5.89 3.52 8.22
N TRP A 321 -5.14 2.48 7.85
CA TRP A 321 -5.41 1.72 6.63
C TRP A 321 -5.23 0.22 6.80
N VAL A 322 -5.83 -0.56 5.90
CA VAL A 322 -5.61 -2.01 5.74
C VAL A 322 -5.74 -2.42 4.28
N ILE A 323 -5.04 -3.48 3.89
CA ILE A 323 -5.12 -4.09 2.55
C ILE A 323 -5.82 -5.43 2.67
N VAL A 324 -6.81 -5.67 1.81
CA VAL A 324 -7.60 -6.91 1.74
C VAL A 324 -7.45 -7.50 0.33
N ARG A 325 -6.96 -8.74 0.26
CA ARG A 325 -6.66 -9.43 -1.01
C ARG A 325 -7.26 -10.82 -1.06
N GLY A 326 -8.27 -10.99 -1.89
CA GLY A 326 -8.76 -12.32 -2.25
C GLY A 326 -7.81 -12.99 -3.23
N ILE A 327 -7.49 -14.25 -3.01
CA ILE A 327 -6.50 -14.95 -3.81
C ILE A 327 -7.15 -15.49 -5.08
N SER A 328 -6.82 -14.89 -6.23
CA SER A 328 -7.42 -15.22 -7.53
C SER A 328 -6.72 -16.37 -8.23
N ASP A 329 -5.43 -16.53 -8.00
CA ASP A 329 -4.57 -17.46 -8.71
C ASP A 329 -3.44 -17.94 -7.80
N SER A 330 -2.84 -19.07 -8.18
CA SER A 330 -1.69 -19.61 -7.50
C SER A 330 -0.79 -20.30 -8.50
N PRO A 331 0.51 -19.98 -8.53
CA PRO A 331 1.47 -20.70 -9.36
C PRO A 331 1.71 -22.15 -8.92
N TRP A 332 1.29 -22.54 -7.71
CA TRP A 332 1.23 -23.95 -7.31
C TRP A 332 0.03 -24.69 -7.92
N PHE A 333 -1.00 -23.95 -8.37
CA PHE A 333 -2.14 -24.44 -9.14
C PHE A 333 -2.21 -23.72 -10.50
N PRO A 334 -1.24 -23.97 -11.41
CA PRO A 334 -0.96 -23.10 -12.57
C PRO A 334 -2.09 -23.01 -13.61
N SER A 335 -3.14 -23.82 -13.50
CA SER A 335 -4.33 -23.77 -14.36
C SER A 335 -5.51 -23.01 -13.75
N VAL A 336 -5.34 -22.41 -12.57
CA VAL A 336 -6.42 -21.81 -11.78
C VAL A 336 -6.42 -20.29 -11.87
N TYR A 337 -7.59 -19.73 -12.18
CA TYR A 337 -7.87 -18.31 -12.04
C TYR A 337 -9.36 -18.12 -11.69
N ILE A 338 -9.65 -17.55 -10.52
CA ILE A 338 -11.00 -17.32 -9.98
C ILE A 338 -11.24 -15.85 -9.61
N GLY A 339 -10.77 -14.93 -10.45
CA GLY A 339 -10.79 -13.47 -10.20
C GLY A 339 -12.09 -12.93 -9.60
N PRO A 340 -13.28 -13.14 -10.23
CA PRO A 340 -14.55 -12.64 -9.68
C PRO A 340 -14.90 -13.19 -8.30
N THR A 341 -14.67 -14.48 -8.06
CA THR A 341 -14.93 -15.11 -6.75
C THR A 341 -13.98 -14.57 -5.68
N ALA A 342 -12.69 -14.45 -6.00
CA ALA A 342 -11.71 -13.86 -5.09
C ALA A 342 -12.02 -12.38 -4.77
N ALA A 343 -12.45 -11.62 -5.76
CA ALA A 343 -12.89 -10.23 -5.59
C ALA A 343 -14.12 -10.12 -4.67
N GLU A 344 -15.07 -11.05 -4.79
CA GLU A 344 -16.24 -11.14 -3.92
C GLU A 344 -15.85 -11.45 -2.47
N GLU A 345 -14.93 -12.39 -2.24
CA GLU A 345 -14.45 -12.69 -0.88
C GLU A 345 -13.67 -11.53 -0.25
N ALA A 346 -12.84 -10.82 -1.01
CA ALA A 346 -12.20 -9.60 -0.55
C ALA A 346 -13.23 -8.50 -0.19
N ALA A 347 -14.30 -8.40 -0.98
CA ALA A 347 -15.39 -7.47 -0.72
C ALA A 347 -16.18 -7.85 0.55
N ASN A 348 -16.44 -9.14 0.78
CA ASN A 348 -17.11 -9.63 1.99
C ASN A 348 -16.35 -9.23 3.25
N VAL A 349 -15.02 -9.40 3.27
CA VAL A 349 -14.18 -8.93 4.38
C VAL A 349 -14.21 -7.41 4.51
N THR A 350 -14.12 -6.69 3.39
CA THR A 350 -14.18 -5.22 3.39
C THR A 350 -15.51 -4.69 3.95
N ILE A 351 -16.63 -5.29 3.56
CA ILE A 351 -17.96 -4.98 4.08
C ILE A 351 -17.98 -5.25 5.59
N TYR A 352 -17.48 -6.42 6.03
CA TYR A 352 -17.40 -6.74 7.45
C TYR A 352 -16.62 -5.68 8.24
N ILE A 353 -15.48 -5.22 7.75
CA ILE A 353 -14.71 -4.13 8.38
C ILE A 353 -15.56 -2.87 8.51
N VAL A 354 -16.21 -2.44 7.43
CA VAL A 354 -17.03 -1.21 7.41
C VAL A 354 -18.22 -1.29 8.38
N GLU A 355 -18.85 -2.45 8.51
CA GLU A 355 -20.00 -2.66 9.40
C GLU A 355 -19.63 -2.72 10.88
N HIS A 356 -18.38 -3.11 11.20
CA HIS A 356 -17.91 -3.31 12.58
C HIS A 356 -16.94 -2.24 13.07
N LEU A 357 -16.61 -1.24 12.24
CA LEU A 357 -15.72 -0.13 12.60
C LEU A 357 -16.50 1.05 13.21
N ASP A 358 -16.12 1.48 14.41
CA ASP A 358 -16.54 2.78 14.94
C ASP A 358 -15.70 3.91 14.35
N LEU A 359 -16.27 4.61 13.37
CA LEU A 359 -15.65 5.75 12.69
C LEU A 359 -15.27 6.92 13.61
N ASN A 360 -15.86 7.02 14.81
CA ASN A 360 -15.52 8.08 15.76
C ASN A 360 -14.23 7.80 16.51
N SER A 361 -13.76 6.55 16.52
CA SER A 361 -12.58 6.10 17.27
C SER A 361 -11.77 5.07 16.48
N VAL A 362 -11.28 5.47 15.31
CA VAL A 362 -10.36 4.66 14.51
C VAL A 362 -8.95 4.82 15.09
N SER A 363 -8.34 3.70 15.47
CA SER A 363 -6.97 3.65 15.99
C SER A 363 -5.95 3.59 14.86
N ASP A 364 -4.86 4.32 15.05
CA ASP A 364 -3.67 4.30 14.22
C ASP A 364 -2.53 3.45 14.81
N ALA A 365 -2.79 2.67 15.85
CA ALA A 365 -1.81 1.75 16.41
C ALA A 365 -1.41 0.73 15.34
N PRO A 366 -0.11 0.50 15.11
CA PRO A 366 0.35 -0.36 14.03
C PRO A 366 0.19 -1.83 14.36
N ALA A 367 -0.05 -2.65 13.34
CA ALA A 367 0.02 -4.10 13.44
C ALA A 367 1.41 -4.54 13.91
N ALA A 368 1.44 -5.61 14.70
CA ALA A 368 2.67 -6.20 15.21
C ALA A 368 2.94 -7.54 14.54
N PHE A 369 4.20 -7.97 14.52
CA PHE A 369 4.59 -9.28 13.97
C PHE A 369 3.80 -10.45 14.58
N SER A 370 3.44 -10.35 15.87
CA SER A 370 2.63 -11.34 16.57
C SER A 370 1.19 -11.49 16.06
N ALA A 371 0.71 -10.57 15.20
CA ALA A 371 -0.60 -10.66 14.56
C ALA A 371 -0.60 -11.59 13.34
N LEU A 372 0.57 -11.94 12.81
CA LEU A 372 0.67 -12.80 11.63
C LEU A 372 0.12 -14.20 11.92
N SER A 373 -0.66 -14.73 10.98
CA SER A 373 -1.13 -16.11 11.05
C SER A 373 0.05 -17.07 11.01
N ASN A 374 -0.06 -18.21 11.71
CA ASN A 374 1.01 -19.22 11.77
C ASN A 374 1.40 -19.85 10.43
N VAL A 375 0.57 -19.66 9.40
CA VAL A 375 0.83 -20.09 8.01
C VAL A 375 1.47 -19.00 7.16
N SER A 376 1.61 -17.76 7.66
CA SER A 376 2.27 -16.68 6.93
C SER A 376 3.76 -17.01 6.77
N ASN A 377 4.31 -16.76 5.59
CA ASN A 377 5.73 -16.96 5.29
C ASN A 377 6.61 -16.25 6.33
N ALA A 378 6.28 -15.00 6.67
CA ALA A 378 7.02 -14.22 7.65
C ALA A 378 6.95 -14.84 9.05
N ALA A 379 5.80 -15.40 9.46
CA ALA A 379 5.66 -16.09 10.75
C ALA A 379 6.45 -17.40 10.80
N ILE A 380 6.51 -18.14 9.69
CA ILE A 380 7.24 -19.41 9.57
C ILE A 380 8.76 -19.16 9.62
N HIS A 381 9.27 -18.20 8.84
CA HIS A 381 10.70 -17.93 8.72
C HIS A 381 11.24 -16.94 9.75
N GLY A 382 10.37 -16.20 10.44
CA GLY A 382 10.74 -15.33 11.56
C GLY A 382 11.16 -13.91 11.19
N TYR A 383 10.98 -13.49 9.94
CA TYR A 383 11.29 -12.15 9.44
C TYR A 383 10.33 -11.71 8.34
N ILE A 384 10.14 -10.40 8.15
CA ILE A 384 9.34 -9.84 7.05
C ILE A 384 10.27 -9.47 5.88
N VAL A 385 11.35 -8.77 6.20
CA VAL A 385 12.38 -8.34 5.24
C VAL A 385 13.73 -8.88 5.69
N ALA A 386 14.44 -9.56 4.80
CA ALA A 386 15.79 -10.02 5.06
C ALA A 386 16.77 -8.85 4.94
N ALA A 387 17.82 -8.86 5.77
CA ALA A 387 18.91 -7.90 5.62
C ALA A 387 19.64 -8.11 4.28
N ARG A 388 19.81 -9.38 3.86
CA ARG A 388 20.41 -9.77 2.57
C ARG A 388 19.91 -11.13 2.09
N ALA A 389 19.78 -11.29 0.79
CA ALA A 389 19.69 -12.59 0.11
C ALA A 389 20.87 -12.77 -0.85
N TYR A 390 21.37 -14.00 -0.96
CA TYR A 390 22.55 -14.36 -1.76
C TYR A 390 22.13 -15.23 -2.94
N TYR A 391 22.64 -14.89 -4.13
CA TYR A 391 22.23 -15.54 -5.37
C TYR A 391 23.42 -16.16 -6.14
N LEU A 392 23.20 -17.36 -6.69
CA LEU A 392 24.03 -17.99 -7.72
C LEU A 392 23.21 -18.16 -9.00
N GLY A 393 23.36 -17.23 -9.94
CA GLY A 393 22.41 -17.12 -11.05
C GLY A 393 21.03 -16.71 -10.53
N LEU A 394 19.98 -17.46 -10.90
CA LEU A 394 18.62 -17.26 -10.39
C LEU A 394 18.31 -18.07 -9.12
N ARG A 395 19.32 -18.73 -8.55
CA ARG A 395 19.15 -19.59 -7.37
C ARG A 395 19.52 -18.83 -6.10
N VAL A 396 18.65 -18.87 -5.11
CA VAL A 396 18.92 -18.42 -3.74
C VAL A 396 19.82 -19.46 -3.07
N ILE A 397 20.97 -19.03 -2.58
CA ILE A 397 21.98 -19.89 -1.92
C ILE A 397 22.17 -19.56 -0.44
N GLY A 398 21.49 -18.52 0.03
CA GLY A 398 21.44 -18.16 1.44
C GLY A 398 20.71 -16.86 1.70
N VAL A 399 20.40 -16.64 2.97
CA VAL A 399 19.73 -15.45 3.49
C VAL A 399 20.34 -15.04 4.82
N SER A 400 20.37 -13.73 5.07
CA SER A 400 20.73 -13.11 6.34
C SER A 400 19.61 -12.21 6.79
N TYR A 401 19.10 -12.40 8.00
CA TYR A 401 17.98 -11.62 8.54
C TYR A 401 18.16 -11.34 10.04
N VAL A 402 17.40 -10.36 10.55
CA VAL A 402 17.31 -10.08 11.98
C VAL A 402 16.08 -10.81 12.53
N SER A 403 16.30 -11.75 13.44
CA SER A 403 15.23 -12.46 14.13
C SER A 403 14.38 -11.52 15.01
N GLN A 404 13.21 -11.98 15.43
CA GLN A 404 12.33 -11.23 16.35
C GLN A 404 12.98 -10.90 17.71
N GLN A 405 14.05 -11.62 18.09
CA GLN A 405 14.86 -11.31 19.28
C GLN A 405 16.00 -10.32 19.00
N GLY A 406 16.09 -9.76 17.80
CA GLY A 406 17.13 -8.81 17.40
C GLY A 406 18.47 -9.45 17.06
N GLN A 407 18.54 -10.77 16.91
CA GLN A 407 19.78 -11.49 16.58
C GLN A 407 19.91 -11.69 15.07
N MET A 408 21.10 -11.44 14.54
CA MET A 408 21.44 -11.79 13.15
C MET A 408 21.48 -13.31 12.98
N VAL A 409 20.67 -13.81 12.03
CA VAL A 409 20.65 -15.20 11.59
C VAL A 409 21.22 -15.27 10.17
N ASN A 410 21.99 -16.30 9.88
CA ASN A 410 22.56 -16.55 8.56
C ASN A 410 22.32 -18.01 8.17
N GLU A 411 21.59 -18.23 7.10
CA GLU A 411 21.26 -19.56 6.59
C GLU A 411 21.85 -19.71 5.19
N THR A 412 22.66 -20.75 4.98
CA THR A 412 23.36 -20.99 3.71
C THR A 412 23.65 -22.47 3.51
N GLY A 413 23.99 -22.84 2.28
CA GLY A 413 24.51 -24.16 1.94
C GLY A 413 23.44 -25.20 1.58
N PRO A 414 23.84 -26.46 1.31
CA PRO A 414 22.96 -27.43 0.65
C PRO A 414 21.69 -27.82 1.42
N ALA A 415 21.74 -27.81 2.75
CA ALA A 415 20.58 -28.13 3.58
C ALA A 415 19.51 -27.03 3.49
N PHE A 416 19.92 -25.76 3.62
CA PHE A 416 19.05 -24.60 3.40
C PHE A 416 18.47 -24.61 1.98
N GLU A 417 19.30 -24.78 0.96
CA GLU A 417 18.82 -24.79 -0.43
C GLU A 417 17.77 -25.89 -0.65
N TYR A 418 17.96 -27.08 -0.07
CA TYR A 418 17.01 -28.18 -0.19
C TYR A 418 15.66 -27.86 0.46
N GLU A 419 15.68 -27.33 1.68
CA GLU A 419 14.48 -26.95 2.43
C GLU A 419 13.74 -25.80 1.74
N TYR A 420 14.46 -24.71 1.43
CA TYR A 420 13.92 -23.52 0.77
C TYR A 420 13.22 -23.86 -0.55
N TYR A 421 13.88 -24.62 -1.43
CA TYR A 421 13.28 -24.98 -2.72
C TYR A 421 12.21 -26.07 -2.64
N SER A 422 12.05 -26.74 -1.50
CA SER A 422 10.95 -27.69 -1.32
C SER A 422 9.58 -26.97 -1.33
N GLU A 423 9.54 -25.72 -0.86
CA GLU A 423 8.35 -24.85 -0.82
C GLU A 423 8.01 -24.29 -2.21
N TYR A 424 9.02 -23.95 -3.00
CA TYR A 424 8.86 -23.45 -4.37
C TYR A 424 8.82 -24.59 -5.40
N SER A 425 8.14 -25.67 -5.05
CA SER A 425 7.85 -26.82 -5.91
C SER A 425 6.34 -26.99 -6.07
N TYR A 426 5.88 -27.48 -7.23
CA TYR A 426 4.45 -27.78 -7.43
C TYR A 426 3.89 -28.81 -6.44
N SER A 427 4.76 -29.61 -5.81
CA SER A 427 4.35 -30.59 -4.79
C SER A 427 4.08 -30.00 -3.41
N ALA A 428 4.50 -28.77 -3.14
CA ALA A 428 4.36 -28.13 -1.82
C ALA A 428 2.89 -27.95 -1.44
N ALA A 429 2.13 -27.18 -2.23
CA ALA A 429 0.73 -26.86 -1.93
C ALA A 429 -0.20 -28.09 -1.86
N MET A 430 0.11 -29.14 -2.64
CA MET A 430 -0.66 -30.39 -2.60
C MET A 430 -0.54 -31.13 -1.26
N LYS A 431 0.63 -31.05 -0.59
CA LYS A 431 0.79 -31.67 0.74
C LYS A 431 -0.09 -30.99 1.77
N ASP A 432 -0.21 -29.66 1.71
CA ASP A 432 -0.96 -28.90 2.72
C ASP A 432 -2.47 -28.99 2.54
N LEU A 433 -2.95 -28.99 1.30
CA LEU A 433 -4.36 -29.25 1.01
C LEU A 433 -4.82 -30.61 1.55
N LEU A 434 -3.97 -31.63 1.49
CA LEU A 434 -4.25 -32.98 1.98
C LEU A 434 -4.11 -33.11 3.51
N VAL A 435 -3.16 -32.41 4.13
CA VAL A 435 -2.87 -32.52 5.57
C VAL A 435 -3.86 -31.69 6.40
N ALA A 436 -4.38 -30.58 5.88
CA ALA A 436 -5.15 -29.63 6.67
C ALA A 436 -6.65 -29.97 6.83
N ASN A 437 -7.13 -31.15 6.39
CA ASN A 437 -8.56 -31.54 6.42
C ASN A 437 -9.50 -30.43 5.87
N LYS A 438 -9.03 -29.63 4.90
CA LYS A 438 -9.73 -28.45 4.37
C LYS A 438 -10.85 -28.79 3.39
N VAL A 439 -10.95 -30.07 3.00
CA VAL A 439 -11.93 -30.56 2.03
C VAL A 439 -13.14 -31.07 2.79
N ILE A 440 -14.30 -30.48 2.50
CA ILE A 440 -15.60 -31.01 2.93
C ILE A 440 -16.19 -31.84 1.79
N GLY A 441 -16.52 -33.10 2.07
CA GLY A 441 -17.12 -34.04 1.12
C GLY A 441 -16.09 -34.88 0.38
#